data_AF-A0A7C6WZT4-F1
#
_entry.id   AF-A0A7C6WZT4-F1
#
_cell.length_a   1.000
_cell.length_b   1.000
_cell.length_c   1.000
_cell.angle_alpha   90.00
_cell.angle_beta   90.00
_cell.angle_gamma   90.00
#
_symmetry.space_group_name_H-M   'P 1'
#
loop_
_entity.id
_entity.type
_entity.pdbx_description
1 polymer ?
#
loop_
_entity_poly.entity_id
_entity_poly.type
_entity_poly.pdbx_seq_one_letter_code
_entity_poly.pdbx_strand_id
1 'polypeptide(L)'
;MSNRDYQAIAKMLEEIEVIEDLISDSNLTGEFRESHTHISWKALAGMRDITAHKYQTLKMGDVWTTLVNDIPRLKNHLNDILNNI
;
A
#
# COMPACT_ATOMS: atom_id res chain seq x y z
N MET A 1 -8.94 20.03 -6.22
CA MET A 1 -9.07 18.60 -6.54
C MET A 1 -10.36 18.38 -7.30
N SER A 2 -10.32 17.53 -8.32
CA SER A 2 -11.47 17.10 -9.11
C SER A 2 -12.15 15.87 -8.49
N ASN A 3 -13.37 15.53 -8.93
CA ASN A 3 -14.04 14.28 -8.52
C ASN A 3 -13.19 13.04 -8.85
N ARG A 4 -12.46 13.06 -9.97
CA ARG A 4 -11.53 11.99 -10.35
C ARG A 4 -10.37 11.88 -9.34
N ASP A 5 -9.90 13.00 -8.81
CA ASP A 5 -8.81 12.99 -7.83
C ASP A 5 -9.24 12.31 -6.53
N TYR A 6 -10.46 12.61 -6.06
CA TYR A 6 -11.04 11.95 -4.89
C TYR A 6 -11.22 10.44 -5.12
N GLN A 7 -11.68 10.03 -6.30
CA GLN A 7 -11.80 8.61 -6.65
C GLN A 7 -10.44 7.90 -6.65
N ALA A 8 -9.38 8.55 -7.16
CA ALA A 8 -8.04 7.98 -7.13
C ALA A 8 -7.52 7.84 -5.70
N ILE A 9 -7.71 8.84 -4.84
CA ILE A 9 -7.32 8.77 -3.43
C ILE A 9 -8.10 7.68 -2.68
N ALA A 10 -9.42 7.59 -2.90
CA ALA A 10 -10.23 6.53 -2.32
C ALA A 10 -9.75 5.16 -2.77
N LYS A 11 -9.47 4.99 -4.08
CA LYS A 11 -8.93 3.74 -4.61
C LYS A 11 -7.57 3.40 -4.01
N MET A 12 -6.72 4.40 -3.77
CA MET A 12 -5.42 4.20 -3.15
C MET A 12 -5.55 3.72 -1.71
N LEU A 13 -6.51 4.25 -0.94
CA LEU A 13 -6.81 3.75 0.41
C LEU A 13 -7.29 2.31 0.40
N GLU A 14 -8.24 1.98 -0.48
CA GLU A 14 -8.75 0.60 -0.62
C GLU A 14 -7.62 -0.39 -0.94
N GLU A 15 -6.72 -0.04 -1.86
CA GLU A 15 -5.61 -0.92 -2.22
C GLU A 15 -4.59 -1.09 -1.08
N ILE A 16 -4.36 -0.04 -0.28
CA ILE A 16 -3.52 -0.13 0.92
C ILE A 16 -4.15 -1.07 1.95
N GLU A 17 -5.48 -0.99 2.15
CA GLU A 17 -6.22 -1.88 3.06
C GLU A 17 -6.10 -3.35 2.60
N VAL A 18 -6.27 -3.62 1.31
CA VAL A 18 -6.06 -4.97 0.76
C VAL A 18 -4.63 -5.48 1.02
N ILE A 19 -3.62 -4.61 0.91
CA ILE A 19 -2.23 -5.00 1.24
C ILE A 19 -2.08 -5.31 2.73
N GLU A 20 -2.69 -4.52 3.61
CA GLU A 20 -2.66 -4.75 5.05
C GLU A 20 -3.33 -6.07 5.45
N ASP A 21 -4.45 -6.40 4.81
CA ASP A 21 -5.16 -7.67 5.01
C ASP A 21 -4.31 -8.87 4.58
N LEU A 22 -3.69 -8.79 3.38
CA LEU A 22 -2.77 -9.83 2.89
C LEU A 22 -1.62 -10.12 3.87
N ILE A 23 -1.10 -9.08 4.52
CA ILE A 23 -0.01 -9.22 5.50
C ILE A 23 -0.55 -9.77 6.82
N SER A 24 -1.76 -9.39 7.23
CA SER A 24 -2.32 -9.76 8.54
C SER A 24 -2.81 -11.21 8.59
N ASP A 25 -3.33 -11.73 7.47
CA ASP A 25 -3.73 -13.14 7.34
C ASP A 25 -2.53 -14.10 7.41
N SER A 26 -1.33 -13.62 7.06
CA SER A 26 -0.10 -14.33 7.38
C SER A 26 0.15 -14.19 8.88
N ASN A 27 -0.09 -15.27 9.64
CA ASN A 27 0.01 -15.39 11.12
C ASN A 27 1.40 -15.05 11.74
N LEU A 28 2.25 -14.37 10.99
CA LEU A 28 3.64 -14.07 11.28
C LEU A 28 3.92 -12.57 11.25
N THR A 29 2.93 -11.68 11.37
CA THR A 29 3.10 -10.20 11.17
C THR A 29 4.35 -9.57 11.82
N GLY A 30 4.82 -10.05 12.97
CA GLY A 30 6.12 -9.68 13.55
C GLY A 30 7.31 -10.27 12.79
N GLU A 31 7.48 -11.59 12.84
CA GLU A 31 8.60 -12.32 12.22
C GLU A 31 8.67 -12.15 10.70
N PHE A 32 7.53 -12.04 10.02
CA PHE A 32 7.39 -11.79 8.59
C PHE A 32 7.94 -10.41 8.23
N ARG A 33 7.55 -9.37 8.96
CA ARG A 33 8.07 -8.02 8.73
C ARG A 33 9.55 -7.92 9.07
N GLU A 34 10.01 -8.64 10.09
CA GLU A 34 11.42 -8.72 10.48
C GLU A 34 12.29 -9.49 9.48
N SER A 35 11.75 -10.54 8.83
CA SER A 35 12.46 -11.30 7.79
C SER A 35 12.44 -10.64 6.42
N HIS A 36 11.47 -9.76 6.14
CA HIS A 36 11.30 -9.08 4.86
C HIS A 36 11.60 -7.57 4.97
N THR A 37 12.79 -7.22 5.47
CA THR A 37 13.23 -5.82 5.68
C THR A 37 13.45 -5.03 4.39
N HIS A 38 13.53 -5.70 3.24
CA HIS A 38 13.58 -5.06 1.92
C HIS A 38 12.27 -4.37 1.55
N ILE A 39 11.17 -4.73 2.21
CA ILE A 39 9.89 -4.02 2.10
C ILE A 39 9.86 -2.90 3.13
N SER A 40 9.64 -1.67 2.66
CA SER A 40 9.59 -0.49 3.54
C SER A 40 8.24 -0.38 4.26
N TRP A 41 8.01 -1.22 5.28
CA TRP A 41 6.75 -1.27 6.06
C TRP A 41 6.34 0.09 6.65
N LYS A 42 7.31 0.85 7.15
CA LYS A 42 7.06 2.21 7.67
C LYS A 42 6.56 3.16 6.58
N ALA A 43 7.02 3.00 5.35
CA ALA A 43 6.56 3.82 4.23
C ALA A 43 5.11 3.49 3.86
N LEU A 44 4.70 2.21 3.91
CA LEU A 44 3.31 1.81 3.70
C LEU A 44 2.37 2.42 4.77
N ALA A 45 2.76 2.31 6.05
CA ALA A 45 1.99 2.91 7.14
C ALA A 45 1.91 4.45 7.03
N GLY A 46 3.01 5.10 6.67
CA GLY A 46 3.04 6.54 6.42
C GLY A 46 2.19 6.95 5.22
N MET A 47 2.18 6.14 4.16
CA MET A 47 1.36 6.36 2.98
C MET A 47 -0.13 6.27 3.31
N ARG A 48 -0.54 5.30 4.15
CA ARG A 48 -1.90 5.22 4.67
C ARG A 48 -2.29 6.47 5.44
N ASP A 49 -1.46 6.91 6.40
CA ASP A 49 -1.75 8.09 7.22
C ASP A 49 -1.91 9.36 6.37
N ILE A 50 -0.99 9.57 5.42
CA ILE A 50 -1.06 10.72 4.51
C ILE A 50 -2.31 10.63 3.63
N THR A 51 -2.60 9.46 3.07
CA THR A 51 -3.75 9.28 2.16
C THR A 51 -5.09 9.38 2.90
N ALA A 52 -5.17 9.00 4.17
CA ALA A 52 -6.40 9.07 4.96
C ALA A 52 -6.64 10.47 5.55
N HIS A 53 -5.60 11.10 6.09
CA HIS A 53 -5.73 12.29 6.94
C HIS A 53 -5.15 13.56 6.33
N LYS A 54 -4.26 13.44 5.33
CA LYS A 54 -3.53 14.57 4.73
C LYS A 54 -3.60 14.55 3.21
N TYR A 55 -4.64 13.93 2.63
CA TYR A 55 -4.74 13.72 1.19
C TYR A 55 -4.69 15.01 0.36
N GLN A 56 -5.05 16.15 0.96
CA GLN A 56 -4.99 17.46 0.32
C GLN A 56 -3.54 17.88 -0.03
N THR A 57 -2.53 17.27 0.59
CA THR A 57 -1.11 17.53 0.30
C THR A 57 -0.55 16.62 -0.79
N LEU A 58 -1.34 15.66 -1.28
CA LEU A 58 -0.90 14.71 -2.29
C LEU A 58 -0.80 15.38 -3.66
N LYS A 59 0.26 15.03 -4.40
CA LYS A 59 0.38 15.35 -5.81
C LYS A 59 -0.29 14.25 -6.61
N MET A 60 -1.31 14.59 -7.41
CA MET A 60 -2.09 13.59 -8.12
C MET A 60 -1.30 12.77 -9.15
N GLY A 61 -0.22 13.33 -9.71
CA GLY A 61 0.71 12.57 -10.55
C GLY A 61 1.39 11.42 -9.80
N ASP A 62 1.77 11.65 -8.54
CA ASP A 62 2.38 10.64 -7.68
C ASP A 62 1.34 9.60 -7.25
N VAL A 63 0.11 10.02 -6.92
CA VAL A 63 -1.01 9.12 -6.62
C VAL A 63 -1.29 8.17 -7.78
N TRP A 64 -1.39 8.70 -9.00
CA TRP A 64 -1.62 7.89 -10.20
C TRP A 64 -0.47 6.91 -10.46
N THR A 65 0.78 7.38 -10.35
CA THR A 65 1.96 6.54 -10.53
C THR A 65 2.00 5.41 -9.51
N THR A 66 1.69 5.73 -8.25
CA THR A 66 1.65 4.75 -7.15
C THR A 66 0.58 3.69 -7.38
N LEU A 67 -0.62 4.10 -7.79
CA LEU A 67 -1.74 3.20 -8.09
C LEU A 67 -1.46 2.25 -9.25
N VAL A 68 -0.85 2.75 -10.32
CA VAL A 68 -0.68 1.97 -11.56
C VAL A 68 0.57 1.10 -11.53
N ASN A 69 1.63 1.53 -10.84
CA ASN A 69 2.92 0.85 -10.87
C ASN A 69 3.30 0.22 -9.53
N ASP A 70 3.32 1.02 -8.46
CA ASP A 70 3.95 0.61 -7.20
C ASP A 70 3.08 -0.35 -6.40
N ILE A 71 1.77 -0.06 -6.29
CA ILE A 71 0.81 -0.92 -5.59
C ILE A 71 0.72 -2.31 -6.24
N PRO A 72 0.51 -2.45 -7.57
CA PRO A 72 0.46 -3.76 -8.21
C PRO A 72 1.77 -4.54 -8.05
N ARG A 73 2.92 -3.86 -8.17
CA ARG A 73 4.24 -4.47 -7.96
C ARG A 73 4.40 -5.00 -6.54
N LEU A 74 3.98 -4.22 -5.53
CA LEU A 74 4.04 -4.65 -4.14
C LEU A 74 3.12 -5.85 -3.88
N LYS A 75 1.88 -5.82 -4.39
CA LYS A 75 0.94 -6.95 -4.24
C LYS A 75 1.47 -8.23 -4.88
N ASN A 76 2.03 -8.16 -6.09
CA ASN A 76 2.61 -9.33 -6.75
C ASN A 76 3.78 -9.89 -5.93
N HIS A 77 4.68 -9.03 -5.47
CA HIS A 77 5.81 -9.46 -4.65
C HIS A 77 5.37 -10.09 -3.32
N LEU A 78 4.34 -9.53 -2.65
CA LEU A 78 3.77 -10.13 -1.45
C LEU A 78 3.12 -11.48 -1.73
N ASN A 79 2.36 -11.60 -2.82
CA ASN A 79 1.78 -12.89 -3.23
C ASN A 79 2.85 -13.93 -3.56
N ASP A 80 3.94 -13.54 -4.22
CA ASP A 80 5.06 -14.44 -4.50
C ASP A 80 5.70 -14.93 -3.20
N ILE A 81 5.89 -14.04 -2.21
CA ILE A 81 6.38 -14.43 -0.89
C ILE A 81 5.39 -15.41 -0.24
N LEU A 82 4.11 -15.05 -0.16
CA LEU A 82 3.09 -15.83 0.54
C LEU A 82 2.81 -17.20 -0.09
N ASN A 83 2.95 -17.33 -1.41
CA ASN A 83 2.80 -18.62 -2.12
C ASN A 83 4.05 -19.51 -2.04
N ASN A 84 5.20 -18.96 -1.62
CA ASN A 84 6.46 -19.70 -1.46
C ASN A 84 6.82 -19.98 0.01
N ILE A 85 5.91 -19.69 0.94
CA ILE A 85 5.97 -20.08 2.37
C ILE A 85 5.20 -21.38 2.56
#